data_AF-A0A917Q684-F1
#
_entry.id   AF-A0A917Q684-F1
#
_cell.length_a   1.000
_cell.length_b   1.000
_cell.length_c   1.000
_cell.angle_alpha   90.00
_cell.angle_beta   90.00
_cell.angle_gamma   90.00
#
_symmetry.space_group_name_H-M   'P 1'
#
loop_
_entity.id
_entity.type
_entity.pdbx_description
1 polymer ?
#
loop_
_entity_poly.entity_id
_entity_poly.type
_entity_poly.pdbx_seq_one_letter_code
_entity_poly.pdbx_strand_id
1 'polypeptide(L)'
;MIRALRIGRHVMFAGFGAALAWWLTPASFISQVSAELIGFFGFLMAAVLPAMMLTATSIRGIGISSARVNVLYDALREQMLFLSGLFFIAFLAALIVIGFKPFSSCPDLGSCKTIVIFSVHGVTLTTQIINSVLVALVFLLISQFTNVLRGILGLLDLNAQAARNEAEREEEEDIEQMQRDLSSITNPDGYGKNIDLPH
;
A
#
# COMPACT_ATOMS: atom_id res chain seq x y z
N MET A 1 21.58 7.76 4.21
CA MET A 1 22.66 6.82 3.81
C MET A 1 22.41 5.37 4.27
N ILE A 2 22.00 5.13 5.52
CA ILE A 2 21.75 3.77 6.06
C ILE A 2 20.58 3.03 5.37
N ARG A 3 19.50 3.73 4.97
CA ARG A 3 18.37 3.13 4.22
C ARG A 3 18.76 2.63 2.82
N ALA A 4 19.63 3.35 2.10
CA ALA A 4 20.08 2.95 0.77
C ALA A 4 20.93 1.66 0.80
N LEU A 5 21.76 1.50 1.83
CA LEU A 5 22.57 0.30 2.03
C LEU A 5 21.73 -0.95 2.32
N ARG A 6 20.61 -0.79 3.06
CA ARG A 6 19.68 -1.89 3.34
C ARG A 6 18.90 -2.32 2.09
N ILE A 7 18.44 -1.38 1.27
CA ILE A 7 17.77 -1.66 0.00
C ILE A 7 18.72 -2.38 -0.97
N GLY A 8 19.96 -1.89 -1.10
CA GLY A 8 20.98 -2.53 -1.95
C GLY A 8 21.25 -3.99 -1.58
N ARG A 9 21.23 -4.32 -0.28
CA ARG A 9 21.40 -5.71 0.17
C ARG A 9 20.26 -6.63 -0.28
N HIS A 10 19.01 -6.19 -0.17
CA HIS A 10 17.86 -6.99 -0.62
C HIS A 10 17.85 -7.18 -2.13
N VAL A 11 18.22 -6.14 -2.90
CA VAL A 11 18.33 -6.22 -4.35
C VAL A 11 19.46 -7.17 -4.77
N MET A 12 20.61 -7.14 -4.09
CA MET A 12 21.70 -8.08 -4.35
C MET A 12 21.32 -9.53 -4.05
N PHE A 13 20.65 -9.78 -2.92
CA PHE A 13 20.15 -11.13 -2.60
C PHE A 13 19.12 -11.62 -3.62
N ALA A 14 18.19 -10.76 -4.04
CA ALA A 14 17.21 -11.09 -5.06
C ALA A 14 17.88 -11.37 -6.43
N GLY A 15 18.87 -10.55 -6.82
CA GLY A 15 19.63 -10.73 -8.05
C GLY A 15 20.45 -12.02 -8.05
N PHE A 16 21.12 -12.34 -6.94
CA PHE A 16 21.86 -13.59 -6.78
C PHE A 16 20.92 -14.81 -6.83
N GLY A 17 19.79 -14.73 -6.12
CA GLY A 17 18.77 -15.78 -6.16
C GLY A 17 18.18 -15.98 -7.56
N ALA A 18 17.93 -14.90 -8.31
CA ALA A 18 17.47 -14.96 -9.69
C ALA A 18 18.50 -15.60 -10.62
N ALA A 19 19.79 -15.25 -10.48
CA ALA A 19 20.87 -15.83 -11.27
C ALA A 19 21.05 -17.33 -10.98
N LEU A 20 20.98 -17.73 -9.71
CA LEU A 20 21.01 -19.13 -9.29
C LEU A 20 19.81 -19.91 -9.81
N ALA A 21 18.61 -19.34 -9.68
CA ALA A 21 17.40 -19.95 -10.20
C ALA A 21 17.48 -20.13 -11.72
N TRP A 22 17.96 -19.13 -12.46
CA TRP A 22 18.15 -19.21 -13.91
C TRP A 22 19.16 -20.30 -14.30
N TRP A 23 20.25 -20.45 -13.55
CA TRP A 23 21.29 -21.44 -13.85
C TRP A 23 20.87 -22.88 -13.52
N LEU A 24 20.07 -23.06 -12.46
CA LEU A 24 19.67 -24.38 -11.97
C LEU A 24 18.35 -24.90 -12.56
N THR A 25 17.47 -24.03 -13.06
CA THR A 25 16.13 -24.46 -13.50
C THR A 25 16.09 -24.73 -15.01
N PRO A 26 15.55 -25.90 -15.44
CA PRO A 26 15.35 -26.17 -16.85
C PRO A 26 14.28 -25.23 -17.42
N ALA A 27 14.41 -24.83 -18.69
CA ALA A 27 13.49 -23.89 -19.34
C ALA A 27 12.01 -24.33 -19.29
N SER A 28 11.76 -25.64 -19.23
CA SER A 28 10.42 -26.23 -19.07
C SER A 28 9.77 -25.96 -17.71
N PHE A 29 10.57 -25.70 -16.66
CA PHE A 29 10.09 -25.39 -15.31
C PHE A 29 9.29 -24.09 -15.28
N ILE A 30 9.76 -23.05 -15.98
CA ILE A 30 9.08 -21.74 -16.04
C ILE A 30 7.69 -21.89 -16.66
N SER A 31 7.57 -22.68 -17.72
CA SER A 31 6.27 -22.90 -18.39
C SER A 31 5.27 -23.60 -17.45
N GLN A 32 5.70 -24.62 -16.71
CA GLN A 32 4.86 -25.39 -15.78
C GLN A 32 4.45 -24.56 -14.55
N VAL A 33 5.41 -23.87 -13.92
CA VAL A 33 5.18 -23.17 -12.65
C VAL A 33 4.60 -21.76 -12.84
N SER A 34 4.66 -21.20 -14.06
CA SER A 34 4.11 -19.87 -14.36
C SER A 34 2.65 -19.69 -13.95
N ALA A 35 1.80 -20.70 -14.18
CA ALA A 35 0.37 -20.61 -13.86
C ALA A 35 0.14 -20.55 -12.35
N GLU A 36 0.87 -21.35 -11.57
CA GLU A 36 0.80 -21.37 -10.12
C GLU A 36 1.33 -20.07 -9.51
N LEU A 37 2.45 -19.54 -10.04
CA LEU A 37 3.00 -18.26 -9.61
C LEU A 37 2.04 -17.10 -9.89
N ILE A 38 1.43 -17.05 -11.08
CA ILE A 38 0.42 -16.05 -11.40
C ILE A 38 -0.77 -16.16 -10.44
N GLY A 39 -1.24 -17.38 -10.16
CA GLY A 39 -2.30 -17.64 -9.18
C GLY A 39 -1.93 -17.17 -7.77
N PHE A 40 -0.71 -17.46 -7.32
CA PHE A 40 -0.19 -17.04 -6.03
C PHE A 40 -0.10 -15.51 -5.92
N PHE A 41 0.46 -14.82 -6.92
CA PHE A 41 0.50 -13.36 -6.94
C PHE A 41 -0.89 -12.75 -7.01
N GLY A 42 -1.81 -13.36 -7.77
CA GLY A 42 -3.22 -12.98 -7.81
C GLY A 42 -3.88 -13.05 -6.43
N PHE A 43 -3.66 -14.15 -5.70
CA PHE A 43 -4.16 -14.32 -4.33
C PHE A 43 -3.57 -13.29 -3.37
N LEU A 44 -2.25 -13.06 -3.43
CA LEU A 44 -1.58 -12.07 -2.60
C LEU A 44 -2.14 -10.67 -2.84
N MET A 45 -2.28 -10.27 -4.11
CA MET A 45 -2.88 -8.99 -4.50
C MET A 45 -4.33 -8.85 -4.02
N ALA A 46 -5.12 -9.92 -4.15
CA ALA A 46 -6.52 -9.95 -3.69
C ALA A 46 -6.64 -9.84 -2.17
N ALA A 47 -5.67 -10.34 -1.40
CA ALA A 47 -5.65 -10.22 0.06
C ALA A 47 -5.18 -8.83 0.55
N VAL A 48 -4.25 -8.20 -0.18
CA VAL A 48 -3.66 -6.91 0.21
C VAL A 48 -4.65 -5.75 0.09
N LEU A 49 -5.50 -5.74 -0.94
CA LEU A 49 -6.49 -4.66 -1.15
C LEU A 49 -7.48 -4.52 0.03
N PRO A 50 -8.17 -5.59 0.50
CA PRO A 50 -9.01 -5.53 1.70
C PRO A 50 -8.25 -5.10 2.94
N ALA A 51 -7.01 -5.56 3.12
CA ALA A 51 -6.19 -5.16 4.26
C ALA A 51 -5.91 -3.63 4.26
N MET A 52 -5.60 -3.05 3.10
CA MET A 52 -5.42 -1.59 2.97
C MET A 52 -6.71 -0.82 3.26
N MET A 53 -7.85 -1.32 2.76
CA MET A 53 -9.16 -0.70 3.04
C MET A 53 -9.52 -0.72 4.53
N LEU A 54 -9.27 -1.83 5.22
CA LEU A 54 -9.47 -1.94 6.67
C LEU A 54 -8.53 -1.02 7.46
N THR A 55 -7.28 -0.88 7.01
CA THR A 55 -6.29 0.03 7.60
C THR A 55 -6.72 1.49 7.44
N ALA A 56 -7.30 1.85 6.30
CA ALA A 56 -7.79 3.20 6.04
C ALA A 56 -8.98 3.60 6.93
N THR A 57 -9.77 2.64 7.42
CA THR A 57 -10.99 2.88 8.21
C THR A 57 -10.83 2.58 9.71
N SER A 58 -9.64 2.22 10.17
CA SER A 58 -9.43 1.80 11.57
C SER A 58 -9.26 2.95 12.57
N ILE A 59 -9.03 4.18 12.11
CA ILE A 59 -8.84 5.34 13.01
C ILE A 59 -10.17 5.70 13.65
N ARG A 60 -10.18 5.78 14.99
CA ARG A 60 -11.31 6.29 15.80
C ARG A 60 -10.76 7.33 16.77
N GLY A 61 -11.45 8.46 16.91
CA GLY A 61 -11.03 9.58 17.78
C GLY A 61 -11.40 9.43 19.26
N ILE A 62 -12.32 8.51 19.59
CA ILE A 62 -12.92 8.41 20.92
C ILE A 62 -11.88 8.05 21.98
N GLY A 63 -11.74 8.89 23.01
CA GLY A 63 -10.90 8.63 24.19
C GLY A 63 -9.39 8.72 23.93
N ILE A 64 -8.98 9.41 22.86
CA ILE A 64 -7.58 9.55 22.47
C ILE A 64 -7.28 11.01 22.14
N SER A 65 -6.24 11.57 22.76
CA SER A 65 -5.80 12.94 22.48
C SER A 65 -5.50 13.17 21.00
N SER A 66 -5.77 14.37 20.49
CA SER A 66 -5.52 14.79 19.10
C SER A 66 -4.09 14.45 18.61
N ALA A 67 -3.09 14.63 19.48
CA ALA A 67 -1.68 14.30 19.20
C ALA A 67 -1.43 12.81 18.92
N ARG A 68 -2.12 11.90 19.60
CA ARG A 68 -2.00 10.44 19.40
C ARG A 68 -2.67 10.00 18.09
N VAL A 69 -3.75 10.68 17.67
CA VAL A 69 -4.37 10.44 16.36
C VAL A 69 -3.38 10.69 15.22
N ASN A 70 -2.53 11.72 15.34
CA ASN A 70 -1.48 12.01 14.35
C ASN A 70 -0.43 10.91 14.26
N VAL A 71 0.07 10.44 15.42
CA VAL A 71 1.04 9.35 15.47
C VAL A 71 0.46 8.07 14.86
N LEU A 72 -0.82 7.78 15.13
CA LEU A 72 -1.51 6.63 14.56
C LEU A 72 -1.68 6.77 13.04
N TYR A 73 -2.07 7.95 12.56
CA TYR A 73 -2.17 8.24 11.13
C TYR A 73 -0.85 7.99 10.40
N ASP A 74 0.27 8.49 10.93
CA ASP A 74 1.59 8.32 10.31
C ASP A 74 1.99 6.85 10.25
N ALA A 75 1.74 6.08 11.32
CA ALA A 75 2.00 4.64 11.34
C ALA A 75 1.15 3.86 10.32
N LEU A 76 -0.16 4.16 10.23
CA LEU A 76 -1.06 3.52 9.27
C LEU A 76 -0.72 3.91 7.83
N ARG A 77 -0.28 5.16 7.61
CA ARG A 77 0.21 5.62 6.31
C ARG A 77 1.46 4.87 5.88
N GLU A 78 2.44 4.69 6.77
CA GLU A 78 3.62 3.86 6.48
C GLU A 78 3.24 2.41 6.17
N GLN A 79 2.30 1.82 6.91
CA GLN A 79 1.80 0.47 6.66
C GLN A 79 1.14 0.36 5.28
N MET A 80 0.32 1.33 4.89
CA MET A 80 -0.29 1.34 3.56
C MET A 80 0.73 1.52 2.44
N LEU A 81 1.76 2.35 2.62
CA LEU A 81 2.84 2.48 1.65
C LEU A 81 3.63 1.18 1.50
N PHE A 82 3.87 0.47 2.60
CA PHE A 82 4.48 -0.85 2.58
C PHE A 82 3.62 -1.87 1.81
N LEU A 83 2.32 -1.95 2.13
CA LEU A 83 1.37 -2.85 1.46
C LEU A 83 1.23 -2.52 -0.03
N SER A 84 1.18 -1.24 -0.38
CA SER A 84 1.17 -0.74 -1.75
C SER A 84 2.44 -1.16 -2.52
N GLY A 85 3.61 -1.03 -1.90
CA GLY A 85 4.88 -1.48 -2.46
C GLY A 85 4.90 -2.99 -2.69
N LEU A 86 4.40 -3.77 -1.73
CA LEU A 86 4.28 -5.23 -1.85
C LEU A 86 3.36 -5.62 -3.00
N PHE A 87 2.20 -4.97 -3.11
CA PHE A 87 1.27 -5.17 -4.23
C PHE A 87 1.96 -4.88 -5.56
N PHE A 88 2.64 -3.74 -5.67
CA PHE A 88 3.30 -3.33 -6.90
C PHE A 88 4.41 -4.30 -7.32
N ILE A 89 5.21 -4.79 -6.38
CA ILE A 89 6.25 -5.80 -6.63
C ILE A 89 5.61 -7.12 -7.10
N ALA A 90 4.55 -7.59 -6.43
CA ALA A 90 3.84 -8.81 -6.83
C ALA A 90 3.22 -8.68 -8.22
N PHE A 91 2.66 -7.51 -8.53
CA PHE A 91 2.11 -7.18 -9.85
C PHE A 91 3.20 -7.20 -10.93
N LEU A 92 4.33 -6.54 -10.70
CA LEU A 92 5.48 -6.57 -11.63
C LEU A 92 6.02 -7.98 -11.82
N ALA A 93 6.13 -8.78 -10.75
CA ALA A 93 6.56 -10.17 -10.84
C ALA A 93 5.61 -10.99 -11.70
N ALA A 94 4.29 -10.84 -11.52
CA ALA A 94 3.28 -11.50 -12.36
C ALA A 94 3.40 -11.07 -13.82
N LEU A 95 3.58 -9.78 -14.11
CA LEU A 95 3.79 -9.27 -15.47
C LEU A 95 5.04 -9.84 -16.13
N ILE A 96 6.15 -9.94 -15.40
CA ILE A 96 7.37 -10.57 -15.89
C ILE A 96 7.10 -12.03 -16.24
N VAL A 97 6.46 -12.79 -15.35
CA VAL A 97 6.12 -14.20 -15.62
C VAL A 97 5.22 -14.35 -16.86
N ILE A 98 4.19 -13.50 -17.00
CA ILE A 98 3.30 -13.49 -18.16
C ILE A 98 4.06 -13.12 -19.44
N GLY A 99 4.93 -12.11 -19.38
CA GLY A 99 5.72 -11.62 -20.51
C GLY A 99 6.79 -12.62 -20.98
N PHE A 100 7.40 -13.38 -20.05
CA PHE A 100 8.40 -14.39 -20.38
C PHE A 100 7.81 -15.74 -20.82
N LYS A 101 6.56 -16.05 -20.43
CA LYS A 101 5.86 -17.27 -20.83
C LYS A 101 5.90 -17.56 -22.34
N PRO A 102 5.59 -16.62 -23.26
CA PRO A 102 5.69 -16.88 -24.70
C PRO A 102 7.12 -17.18 -25.17
N PHE A 103 8.15 -16.59 -24.55
CA PHE A 103 9.55 -16.87 -24.88
C PHE A 103 10.01 -18.25 -24.38
N SER A 104 9.51 -18.69 -23.22
CA SER A 104 9.82 -20.03 -22.69
C SER A 104 9.25 -21.19 -23.52
N SER A 105 8.25 -20.91 -24.36
CA SER A 105 7.61 -21.89 -25.23
C SER A 105 8.18 -21.89 -26.66
N CYS A 106 9.14 -21.03 -26.98
CA CYS A 106 9.82 -21.02 -28.28
C CYS A 106 11.06 -21.93 -28.24
N PRO A 107 11.13 -22.99 -29.06
CA PRO A 107 12.24 -23.94 -29.04
C PRO A 107 13.58 -23.36 -29.53
N ASP A 108 13.55 -22.25 -30.27
CA ASP A 108 14.74 -21.46 -30.64
C ASP A 108 14.47 -19.98 -30.40
N LEU A 109 15.37 -19.29 -29.69
CA LEU A 109 15.29 -17.85 -29.37
C LEU A 109 15.16 -16.93 -30.60
N GLY A 110 15.27 -17.46 -31.83
CA GLY A 110 15.13 -16.73 -33.09
C GLY A 110 13.93 -17.11 -33.98
N SER A 111 13.12 -18.12 -33.63
CA SER A 111 12.07 -18.67 -34.52
C SER A 111 10.64 -18.51 -34.00
N CYS A 112 10.38 -17.56 -33.10
CA CYS A 112 8.99 -17.19 -32.75
C CYS A 112 8.35 -16.49 -33.98
N LYS A 113 7.85 -17.27 -34.94
CA LYS A 113 7.10 -16.75 -36.09
C LYS A 113 5.80 -16.12 -35.58
N THR A 114 5.52 -14.91 -36.04
CA THR A 114 4.23 -14.25 -35.85
C THR A 114 3.12 -15.17 -36.40
N ILE A 115 2.24 -15.63 -35.52
CA ILE A 115 1.10 -16.47 -35.92
C ILE A 115 -0.05 -15.54 -36.28
N VAL A 116 -0.64 -15.75 -37.45
CA VAL A 116 -1.90 -15.10 -37.83
C VAL A 116 -3.01 -15.87 -37.14
N ILE A 117 -3.67 -15.22 -36.17
CA ILE A 117 -4.71 -15.83 -35.35
C ILE A 117 -6.05 -15.77 -36.08
N PHE A 118 -6.30 -14.70 -36.80
CA PHE A 118 -7.54 -14.48 -37.53
C PHE A 118 -7.30 -13.61 -38.76
N SER A 119 -7.92 -13.92 -39.90
CA SER A 119 -7.82 -13.11 -41.12
C SER A 119 -9.18 -13.07 -41.81
N VAL A 120 -9.79 -11.88 -41.86
CA VAL A 120 -11.08 -11.67 -42.52
C VAL A 120 -11.04 -10.37 -43.32
N HIS A 121 -11.42 -10.44 -44.60
CA HIS A 121 -11.51 -9.28 -45.52
C HIS A 121 -10.24 -8.41 -45.57
N GLY A 122 -9.05 -9.03 -45.56
CA GLY A 122 -7.76 -8.33 -45.64
C GLY A 122 -7.24 -7.76 -44.31
N VAL A 123 -8.01 -7.85 -43.22
CA VAL A 123 -7.55 -7.53 -41.88
C VAL A 123 -6.98 -8.77 -41.22
N THR A 124 -5.68 -8.76 -40.91
CA THR A 124 -4.99 -9.86 -40.22
C THR A 124 -4.75 -9.48 -38.76
N LEU A 125 -5.26 -10.32 -37.85
CA LEU A 125 -5.00 -10.23 -36.42
C LEU A 125 -3.80 -11.13 -36.10
N THR A 126 -2.67 -10.51 -35.79
CA THR A 126 -1.42 -11.21 -35.51
C THR A 126 -1.17 -11.28 -34.00
N THR A 127 -0.36 -12.24 -33.56
CA THR A 127 0.12 -12.31 -32.17
C THR A 127 0.80 -11.03 -31.70
N GLN A 128 1.42 -10.27 -32.60
CA GLN A 128 2.04 -8.96 -32.29
C GLN A 128 0.99 -7.91 -31.92
N ILE A 129 -0.15 -7.87 -32.62
CA ILE A 129 -1.26 -6.94 -32.31
C ILE A 129 -1.88 -7.29 -30.96
N ILE A 130 -2.08 -8.59 -30.67
CA ILE A 130 -2.58 -8.99 -29.35
C ILE A 130 -1.59 -8.62 -28.24
N ASN A 131 -0.29 -8.86 -28.44
CA ASN A 131 0.73 -8.48 -27.47
C ASN A 131 0.79 -6.97 -27.25
N SER A 132 0.68 -6.16 -28.31
CA SER A 132 0.68 -4.70 -28.16
C SER A 132 -0.55 -4.19 -27.42
N VAL A 133 -1.73 -4.75 -27.68
CA VAL A 133 -2.96 -4.46 -26.92
C VAL A 133 -2.80 -4.88 -25.46
N LEU A 134 -2.24 -6.05 -25.20
CA LEU A 134 -2.03 -6.54 -23.84
C LEU A 134 -1.04 -5.65 -23.06
N VAL A 135 0.05 -5.22 -23.69
CA VAL A 135 0.98 -4.24 -23.12
C VAL A 135 0.27 -2.91 -22.85
N ALA A 136 -0.55 -2.40 -23.78
CA ALA A 136 -1.31 -1.17 -23.57
C ALA A 136 -2.29 -1.27 -22.39
N LEU A 137 -2.98 -2.41 -22.25
CA LEU A 137 -3.85 -2.69 -21.10
C LEU A 137 -3.07 -2.72 -19.79
N VAL A 138 -1.88 -3.31 -19.79
CA VAL A 138 -1.00 -3.32 -18.61
C VAL A 138 -0.59 -1.89 -18.21
N PHE A 139 -0.20 -1.04 -19.15
CA PHE A 139 0.11 0.36 -18.87
C PHE A 139 -1.10 1.13 -18.33
N LEU A 140 -2.30 0.87 -18.87
CA LEU A 140 -3.55 1.43 -18.33
C LEU A 140 -3.85 0.94 -16.91
N LEU A 141 -3.58 -0.33 -16.60
CA LEU A 141 -3.74 -0.86 -15.24
C LEU A 141 -2.75 -0.21 -14.27
N ILE A 142 -1.50 -0.02 -14.68
CA ILE A 142 -0.48 0.67 -13.87
C ILE A 142 -0.90 2.11 -13.60
N SER A 143 -1.39 2.83 -14.62
CA SER A 143 -1.84 4.22 -14.43
C SER A 143 -3.03 4.28 -13.47
N GLN A 144 -4.01 3.37 -13.61
CA GLN A 144 -5.17 3.33 -12.72
C GLN A 144 -4.83 2.89 -11.30
N PHE A 145 -3.85 2.01 -11.12
CA PHE A 145 -3.39 1.61 -9.80
C PHE A 145 -2.95 2.82 -8.96
N THR A 146 -2.27 3.80 -9.58
CA THR A 146 -1.89 5.03 -8.87
C THR A 146 -3.10 5.85 -8.41
N ASN A 147 -4.17 5.87 -9.20
CA ASN A 147 -5.43 6.54 -8.83
C ASN A 147 -6.13 5.81 -7.68
N VAL A 148 -6.16 4.48 -7.70
CA VAL A 148 -6.72 3.66 -6.61
C VAL A 148 -5.97 3.92 -5.30
N LEU A 149 -4.64 3.93 -5.33
CA LEU A 149 -3.82 4.23 -4.16
C LEU A 149 -4.09 5.63 -3.60
N ARG A 150 -4.20 6.64 -4.47
CA ARG A 150 -4.59 8.00 -4.07
C ARG A 150 -5.97 8.02 -3.42
N GLY A 151 -6.92 7.25 -3.95
CA GLY A 151 -8.24 7.09 -3.36
C GLY A 151 -8.19 6.51 -1.94
N ILE A 152 -7.47 5.40 -1.74
CA ILE A 152 -7.34 4.76 -0.43
C ILE A 152 -6.62 5.66 0.59
N LEU A 153 -5.53 6.31 0.17
CA LEU A 153 -4.83 7.28 1.03
C LEU A 153 -5.71 8.49 1.37
N GLY A 154 -6.53 8.94 0.42
CA GLY A 154 -7.52 9.99 0.66
C GLY A 154 -8.57 9.57 1.70
N LEU A 155 -9.01 8.31 1.68
CA LEU A 155 -9.92 7.79 2.71
C LEU A 155 -9.27 7.79 4.11
N LEU A 156 -8.00 7.40 4.22
CA LEU A 156 -7.27 7.49 5.49
C LEU A 156 -7.21 8.95 5.97
N ASP A 157 -6.90 9.88 5.07
CA ASP A 157 -6.79 11.30 5.41
C ASP A 157 -8.13 11.87 5.90
N LEU A 158 -9.23 11.56 5.21
CA LEU A 158 -10.58 11.96 5.62
C LEU A 158 -10.96 11.36 6.98
N ASN A 159 -10.67 10.07 7.22
CA ASN A 159 -10.96 9.44 8.50
C ASN A 159 -10.09 10.01 9.64
N ALA A 160 -8.83 10.33 9.36
CA ALA A 160 -7.95 10.98 10.34
C ALA A 160 -8.42 12.39 10.67
N GLN A 161 -8.86 13.18 9.69
CA GLN A 161 -9.43 14.51 9.92
C GLN A 161 -10.71 14.41 10.78
N ALA A 162 -11.61 13.48 10.47
CA ALA A 162 -12.81 13.25 11.28
C ALA A 162 -12.46 12.86 12.73
N ALA A 163 -11.49 11.96 12.92
CA ALA A 163 -11.05 11.54 14.24
C ALA A 163 -10.36 12.65 15.04
N ARG A 164 -9.60 13.54 14.39
CA ARG A 164 -9.00 14.71 15.04
C ARG A 164 -10.06 15.68 15.53
N ASN A 165 -11.02 16.02 14.68
CA ASN A 165 -12.11 16.93 15.04
C ASN A 165 -12.94 16.37 16.20
N GLU A 166 -13.13 15.05 16.28
CA GLU A 166 -13.82 14.41 17.40
C GLU A 166 -13.00 14.52 18.69
N ALA A 167 -11.70 14.21 18.63
CA ALA A 167 -10.81 14.31 19.79
C ALA A 167 -10.66 15.75 20.30
N GLU A 168 -10.61 16.74 19.41
CA GLU A 168 -10.56 18.16 19.77
C GLU A 168 -11.84 18.61 20.49
N ARG A 169 -13.01 18.14 20.04
CA ARG A 169 -14.28 18.42 20.74
C ARG A 169 -14.35 17.79 22.12
N GLU A 170 -13.90 16.55 22.26
CA GLU A 170 -13.84 15.85 23.55
C GLU A 170 -12.89 16.58 24.52
N GLU A 171 -11.72 17.03 24.02
CA GLU A 171 -10.78 17.85 24.82
C GLU A 171 -11.37 19.22 25.22
N GLU A 172 -12.10 19.90 24.33
CA GLU A 172 -12.79 21.16 24.64
C GLU A 172 -13.89 20.97 25.71
N GLU A 173 -14.70 19.91 25.58
CA GLU A 173 -15.74 19.57 26.56
C GLU A 173 -15.14 19.26 27.94
N ASP A 174 -14.04 18.50 28.00
CA ASP A 174 -13.32 18.19 29.23
C ASP A 174 -12.76 19.46 29.90
N ILE A 175 -12.19 20.38 29.11
CA ILE A 175 -11.67 21.65 29.61
C ILE A 175 -12.80 22.54 30.13
N GLU A 176 -13.92 22.65 29.39
CA GLU A 176 -15.08 23.41 29.84
C GLU A 176 -15.67 22.83 31.13
N GLN A 177 -15.79 21.50 31.23
CA GLN A 177 -16.28 20.84 32.43
C GLN A 177 -15.36 21.09 33.62
N MET A 178 -14.03 20.98 33.43
CA MET A 178 -13.05 21.27 34.46
C MET A 178 -13.10 22.73 34.92
N GLN A 179 -13.31 23.69 34.01
CA GLN A 179 -13.50 25.10 34.37
C GLN A 179 -14.78 25.33 35.17
N ARG A 180 -15.89 24.68 34.80
CA ARG A 180 -17.14 24.73 35.57
C ARG A 180 -16.94 24.16 36.97
N ASP A 181 -16.28 23.01 37.08
CA ASP A 181 -15.98 22.37 38.37
C ASP A 181 -15.09 23.26 39.24
N LEU A 182 -14.02 23.85 38.68
CA LEU A 182 -13.16 24.80 39.39
C LEU A 182 -13.91 26.05 39.84
N SER A 183 -14.81 26.59 39.02
CA SER A 183 -15.63 27.76 39.40
C SER A 183 -16.64 27.47 40.51
N SER A 184 -17.00 26.20 40.72
CA SER A 184 -17.87 25.76 41.82
C SER A 184 -17.14 25.65 43.17
N ILE A 185 -15.80 25.60 43.17
CA ILE A 185 -15.00 25.55 44.39
C ILE A 185 -14.97 26.96 45.00
N THR A 186 -15.87 27.19 45.96
CA THR A 186 -15.85 28.40 46.79
C THR A 186 -14.73 28.27 47.81
N ASN A 187 -13.78 29.21 47.80
CA ASN A 187 -12.70 29.22 48.80
C ASN A 187 -13.28 29.33 50.21
N PRO A 188 -12.76 28.56 51.19
CA PRO A 188 -13.22 28.64 52.57
C PRO A 188 -12.95 30.02 53.17
N ASP A 189 -13.81 30.45 54.10
CA ASP A 189 -13.71 31.74 54.78
C ASP A 189 -12.31 31.92 55.40
N GLY A 190 -11.58 32.94 54.94
CA GLY A 190 -10.23 33.28 55.41
C GLY A 190 -9.07 32.87 54.50
N TYR A 191 -9.33 32.17 53.38
CA TYR A 191 -8.29 31.89 52.38
C TYR A 191 -7.73 33.19 51.78
N GLY A 192 -6.40 33.37 51.83
CA GLY A 192 -5.73 34.60 51.38
C GLY A 192 -5.68 35.75 52.39
N LYS A 193 -6.12 35.54 53.64
CA LYS A 193 -5.83 36.51 54.70
C LYS A 193 -4.35 36.43 55.08
N ASN A 194 -3.62 37.51 54.81
CA ASN A 194 -2.28 37.71 55.35
C ASN A 194 -2.40 37.82 56.87
N ILE A 195 -1.80 36.87 57.58
CA ILE A 195 -1.68 36.91 59.03
C ILE A 195 -0.40 37.69 59.32
N ASP A 196 -0.53 38.93 59.78
CA ASP A 196 0.61 39.70 60.26
C ASP A 196 1.12 39.03 61.55
N LEU A 197 2.36 38.56 61.53
CA LEU A 197 3.03 37.98 62.69
C LEU A 197 3.54 39.12 63.58
N PRO A 198 3.25 39.13 64.90
CA PRO A 198 3.72 40.17 65.80
C PRO A 198 5.26 40.16 65.89
N HIS A 199 5.85 41.35 65.76
CA HIS A 199 7.28 41.61 65.94
C HIS A 199 7.71 41.52 67.40
#